data_AF-A0A2A2GNN1-F1
#
_entry.id   AF-A0A2A2GNN1-F1
#
_cell.length_a   1.000
_cell.length_b   1.000
_cell.length_c   1.000
_cell.angle_alpha   90.00
_cell.angle_beta   90.00
_cell.angle_gamma   90.00
#
_symmetry.space_group_name_H-M   'P 1'
#
loop_
_entity.id
_entity.type
_entity.pdbx_description
1 polymer ?
#
loop_
_entity_poly.entity_id
_entity_poly.type
_entity_poly.pdbx_seq_one_letter_code
_entity_poly.pdbx_strand_id
1 'polypeptide(L)'
;MRRIIRVGGADRVDFLQGLVTNDVTRAPVWAALLTAQGKYLADFLIVPQGDALLLDVDARLADDLLRRLSMYKLRAAVELAPAELQVTRGTGTAPDGAIPDPRHPALGWRHYGATEGDDGTDWDAIRVAHAIPESLVELIPNETFILEAGFERLHGVDFRKGCYVGQEVTARMKHKTELRKGLVTVAIDGEAPVGTPILMADGREAGTLFTQSGGRAIAHLRFDRMDGPLTAAEATVTALPA
;
A
#
# COMPACT_ATOMS: atom_id res chain seq x y z
N MET A 1 -6.21 -4.46 -11.34
CA MET A 1 -6.63 -3.38 -12.27
C MET A 1 -6.69 -2.06 -11.50
N ARG A 2 -6.25 -0.95 -12.11
CA ARG A 2 -6.21 0.38 -11.48
C ARG A 2 -7.33 1.28 -12.01
N ARG A 3 -7.76 2.27 -11.24
CA ARG A 3 -8.69 3.32 -11.67
C ARG A 3 -8.15 4.67 -11.23
N ILE A 4 -8.31 5.68 -12.08
CA ILE A 4 -7.85 7.04 -11.80
C ILE A 4 -9.02 7.92 -11.36
N ILE A 5 -8.82 8.62 -10.25
CA ILE A 5 -9.70 9.71 -9.81
C ILE A 5 -8.94 11.02 -9.96
N ARG A 6 -9.48 11.95 -10.75
CA ARG A 6 -8.97 13.32 -10.84
C ARG A 6 -9.52 14.15 -9.69
N VAL A 7 -8.62 14.89 -9.03
CA VAL A 7 -8.90 15.86 -7.98
C VAL A 7 -8.47 17.24 -8.48
N GLY A 8 -9.45 18.01 -8.97
CA GLY A 8 -9.26 19.39 -9.43
C GLY A 8 -9.67 20.42 -8.39
N GLY A 9 -9.57 21.69 -8.74
CA GLY A 9 -9.99 22.82 -7.90
C GLY A 9 -8.85 23.43 -7.07
N ALA A 10 -9.09 24.64 -6.57
CA ALA A 10 -8.07 25.45 -5.88
C ALA A 10 -7.61 24.81 -4.57
N ASP A 11 -8.52 24.13 -3.85
CA ASP A 11 -8.24 23.57 -2.52
C ASP A 11 -7.72 22.12 -2.58
N ARG A 12 -7.49 21.55 -3.77
CA ARG A 12 -7.20 20.10 -3.96
C ARG A 12 -6.05 19.57 -3.10
N VAL A 13 -4.99 20.37 -2.91
CA VAL A 13 -3.81 19.98 -2.13
C VAL A 13 -4.17 19.99 -0.65
N ASP A 14 -4.66 21.10 -0.12
CA ASP A 14 -5.03 21.26 1.29
C ASP A 14 -6.12 20.27 1.72
N PHE A 15 -7.09 20.03 0.83
CA PHE A 15 -8.14 19.05 1.02
C PHE A 15 -7.58 17.64 1.24
N LEU A 16 -6.68 17.16 0.37
CA LEU A 16 -6.06 15.85 0.56
C LEU A 16 -5.05 15.86 1.72
N GLN A 17 -4.35 16.97 1.94
CA GLN A 17 -3.35 17.11 3.01
C GLN A 17 -3.95 16.81 4.38
N GLY A 18 -5.20 17.21 4.63
CA GLY A 18 -5.92 16.93 5.88
C GLY A 18 -6.53 15.52 5.98
N LEU A 19 -6.47 14.69 4.94
CA LEU A 19 -7.17 13.40 4.89
C LEU A 19 -6.23 12.19 4.81
N VAL A 20 -5.06 12.35 4.19
CA VAL A 20 -4.19 11.21 3.84
C VAL A 20 -2.92 11.17 4.66
N THR A 21 -2.29 10.00 4.73
CA THR A 21 -1.12 9.72 5.59
C THR A 21 0.17 10.42 5.18
N ASN A 22 0.29 10.88 3.93
CA ASN A 22 1.54 11.42 3.39
C ASN A 22 1.43 12.90 3.01
N ASP A 23 2.56 13.57 2.87
CA ASP A 23 2.63 14.97 2.49
C ASP A 23 2.38 15.14 0.98
N VAL A 24 1.17 15.62 0.66
CA VAL A 24 0.68 15.82 -0.72
C VAL A 24 1.49 16.89 -1.44
N THR A 25 2.10 17.83 -0.71
CA THR A 25 2.94 18.88 -1.32
C THR A 25 4.21 18.33 -1.97
N ARG A 26 4.57 17.07 -1.64
CA ARG A 26 5.75 16.35 -2.16
C ARG A 26 5.39 15.36 -3.27
N ALA A 27 4.17 15.41 -3.80
CA ALA A 27 3.74 14.51 -4.87
C ALA A 27 4.73 14.51 -6.08
N PRO A 28 4.98 13.35 -6.71
CA PRO A 28 4.27 12.09 -6.53
C PRO A 28 4.61 11.34 -5.23
N VAL A 29 3.58 10.85 -4.55
CA VAL A 29 3.71 10.11 -3.28
C VAL A 29 2.72 8.95 -3.22
N TRP A 30 3.03 7.93 -2.43
CA TRP A 30 2.05 6.91 -2.02
C TRP A 30 1.43 7.30 -0.69
N ALA A 31 0.14 7.12 -0.51
CA ALA A 31 -0.56 7.47 0.72
C ALA A 31 -1.76 6.55 0.95
N ALA A 32 -2.31 6.58 2.17
CA ALA A 32 -3.57 5.95 2.49
C ALA A 32 -4.57 6.93 3.10
N LEU A 33 -5.85 6.62 2.89
CA LEU A 33 -6.97 7.11 3.68
C LEU A 33 -7.22 6.12 4.83
N LEU A 34 -7.41 6.64 6.05
CA LEU A 34 -7.63 5.82 7.25
C LEU A 34 -9.02 6.05 7.85
N THR A 35 -9.43 5.13 8.72
CA THR A 35 -10.49 5.38 9.70
C THR A 35 -9.99 6.33 10.78
N ALA A 36 -10.92 6.91 11.55
CA ALA A 36 -10.57 7.69 12.74
C ALA A 36 -9.75 6.89 13.77
N GLN A 37 -9.92 5.56 13.79
CA GLN A 37 -9.18 4.62 14.63
C GLN A 37 -7.82 4.21 14.02
N GLY A 38 -7.37 4.85 12.94
CA GLY A 38 -6.07 4.60 12.30
C GLY A 38 -5.99 3.29 11.52
N LYS A 39 -7.15 2.70 11.15
CA LYS A 39 -7.19 1.51 10.29
C LYS A 39 -7.15 1.90 8.83
N TYR A 40 -6.46 1.12 8.02
CA TYR A 40 -6.42 1.27 6.56
C TYR A 40 -7.83 1.22 5.95
N LEU A 41 -8.12 2.10 4.98
CA LEU A 41 -9.33 2.02 4.14
C LEU A 41 -8.98 1.81 2.66
N ALA A 42 -8.09 2.65 2.13
CA ALA A 42 -7.62 2.58 0.74
C ALA A 42 -6.23 3.22 0.63
N ASP A 43 -5.35 2.64 -0.18
CA ASP A 43 -4.10 3.24 -0.61
C ASP A 43 -4.18 3.68 -2.07
N PHE A 44 -3.39 4.69 -2.40
CA PHE A 44 -3.30 5.23 -3.75
C PHE A 44 -2.01 6.01 -3.93
N LEU A 45 -1.55 6.10 -5.17
CA LEU A 45 -0.53 7.08 -5.52
C LEU A 45 -1.22 8.40 -5.83
N ILE A 46 -0.64 9.49 -5.36
CA ILE A 46 -1.06 10.85 -5.64
C ILE A 46 -0.04 11.42 -6.62
N VAL A 47 -0.48 11.77 -7.83
CA VAL A 47 0.40 12.21 -8.93
C VAL A 47 -0.04 13.59 -9.43
N PRO A 48 0.88 14.56 -9.56
CA PRO A 48 0.54 15.87 -10.11
C PRO A 48 0.29 15.78 -11.62
N GLN A 49 -0.79 16.41 -12.09
CA GLN A 49 -1.07 16.59 -13.52
C GLN A 49 -1.62 18.00 -13.75
N GLY A 50 -0.76 18.91 -14.20
CA GLY A 50 -1.13 20.30 -14.45
C GLY A 50 -1.71 20.98 -13.20
N ASP A 51 -2.96 21.41 -13.29
CA ASP A 51 -3.72 22.05 -12.21
C ASP A 51 -4.52 21.06 -11.34
N ALA A 52 -4.25 19.76 -11.47
CA ALA A 52 -4.96 18.70 -10.76
C ALA A 52 -3.99 17.70 -10.09
N LEU A 53 -4.57 16.85 -9.24
CA LEU A 53 -3.93 15.64 -8.73
C LEU A 53 -4.69 14.43 -9.27
N LEU A 54 -3.97 13.35 -9.58
CA LEU A 54 -4.54 12.04 -9.88
C LEU A 54 -4.39 11.15 -8.66
N LEU A 55 -5.43 10.38 -8.36
CA LEU A 55 -5.36 9.25 -7.43
C LEU A 55 -5.39 7.97 -8.23
N ASP A 56 -4.26 7.27 -8.26
CA ASP A 56 -4.12 5.93 -8.82
C ASP A 56 -4.43 4.90 -7.73
N VAL A 57 -5.64 4.34 -7.77
CA VAL A 57 -6.19 3.43 -6.75
C VAL A 57 -6.53 2.07 -7.35
N ASP A 58 -6.59 1.02 -6.53
CA ASP A 58 -7.16 -0.25 -6.94
C ASP A 58 -8.62 -0.05 -7.38
N ALA A 59 -8.99 -0.57 -8.55
CA ALA A 59 -10.31 -0.35 -9.13
C ALA A 59 -11.46 -0.80 -8.21
N ARG A 60 -11.23 -1.83 -7.38
CA ARG A 60 -12.22 -2.38 -6.43
C ARG A 60 -12.47 -1.44 -5.24
N LEU A 61 -11.55 -0.51 -4.95
CA LEU A 61 -11.66 0.46 -3.86
C LEU A 61 -12.09 1.87 -4.36
N ALA A 62 -12.07 2.10 -5.67
CA ALA A 62 -12.24 3.43 -6.25
C ALA A 62 -13.58 4.09 -5.93
N ASP A 63 -14.69 3.35 -6.05
CA ASP A 63 -16.03 3.93 -5.81
C ASP A 63 -16.25 4.28 -4.33
N ASP A 64 -15.78 3.43 -3.40
CA ASP A 64 -15.84 3.72 -1.97
C ASP A 64 -14.94 4.91 -1.60
N LEU A 65 -13.72 4.96 -2.17
CA LEU A 65 -12.81 6.09 -1.98
C LEU A 65 -13.45 7.40 -2.47
N LEU A 66 -14.00 7.42 -3.69
CA LEU A 66 -14.65 8.59 -4.27
C LEU A 66 -15.83 9.07 -3.41
N ARG A 67 -16.66 8.13 -2.94
CA ARG A 67 -17.78 8.42 -2.04
C ARG A 67 -17.29 9.05 -0.72
N ARG A 68 -16.24 8.49 -0.10
CA ARG A 68 -15.66 9.02 1.14
C ARG A 68 -15.08 10.41 0.97
N LEU A 69 -14.27 10.61 -0.05
CA LEU A 69 -13.71 11.93 -0.37
C LEU A 69 -14.83 12.96 -0.62
N SER A 70 -15.91 12.56 -1.30
CA SER A 70 -17.07 13.43 -1.52
C SER A 70 -17.76 13.86 -0.22
N MET A 71 -17.82 12.98 0.79
CA MET A 71 -18.35 13.35 2.13
C MET A 71 -17.45 14.35 2.86
N TYR A 72 -16.13 14.26 2.70
CA TYR A 72 -15.18 15.18 3.33
C TYR A 72 -15.07 16.54 2.65
N LYS A 73 -15.51 16.67 1.39
CA LYS A 73 -15.38 17.89 0.58
C LYS A 73 -16.08 19.13 1.16
N LEU A 74 -16.93 19.02 2.18
CA LEU A 74 -17.83 20.09 2.66
C LEU A 74 -17.26 21.52 2.52
N ARG A 75 -17.74 22.26 1.51
CA ARG A 75 -17.35 23.63 1.10
C ARG A 75 -15.97 23.82 0.46
N ALA A 76 -15.09 22.83 0.47
CA ALA A 76 -13.82 22.88 -0.26
C ALA A 76 -14.06 23.02 -1.76
N ALA A 77 -13.33 23.94 -2.39
CA ALA A 77 -13.33 24.18 -3.83
C ALA A 77 -12.53 23.08 -4.53
N VAL A 78 -13.06 21.86 -4.52
CA VAL A 78 -12.47 20.64 -5.07
C VAL A 78 -13.44 19.98 -6.04
N GLU A 79 -12.96 19.44 -7.15
CA GLU A 79 -13.75 18.62 -8.06
C GLU A 79 -13.20 17.20 -8.07
N LEU A 80 -14.06 16.22 -7.78
CA LEU A 80 -13.71 14.81 -7.76
C LEU A 80 -14.44 14.11 -8.91
N ALA A 81 -13.69 13.50 -9.82
CA ALA A 81 -14.27 12.77 -10.94
C ALA A 81 -13.40 11.58 -11.34
N PRO A 82 -13.97 10.48 -11.83
CA PRO A 82 -13.20 9.48 -12.56
C PRO A 82 -12.46 10.13 -13.74
N ALA A 83 -11.27 9.64 -14.05
CA ALA A 83 -10.53 10.00 -15.25
C ALA A 83 -10.36 8.76 -16.13
N GLU A 84 -10.59 8.94 -17.43
CA GLU A 84 -10.38 7.91 -18.47
C GLU A 84 -8.88 7.82 -18.83
N LEU A 85 -8.08 7.49 -17.83
CA LEU A 85 -6.64 7.27 -17.94
C LEU A 85 -6.31 5.83 -17.56
N GLN A 86 -5.44 5.22 -18.34
CA GLN A 86 -4.86 3.91 -18.08
C GLN A 86 -3.48 4.08 -17.43
N VAL A 87 -3.13 3.11 -16.60
CA VAL A 87 -1.83 3.05 -15.92
C VAL A 87 -0.97 2.01 -16.62
N THR A 88 0.16 2.45 -17.15
CA THR A 88 1.25 1.58 -17.57
C THR A 88 2.34 1.63 -16.53
N ARG A 89 3.02 0.50 -16.34
CA ARG A 89 4.14 0.37 -15.42
C ARG A 89 5.22 -0.48 -16.06
N GLY A 90 6.46 -0.25 -15.69
CA GLY A 90 7.55 -1.08 -16.17
C GLY A 90 8.84 -0.89 -15.39
N THR A 91 9.75 -1.84 -15.57
CA THR A 91 11.08 -1.86 -14.92
C THR A 91 12.22 -1.50 -15.87
N GLY A 92 11.94 -1.49 -17.18
CA GLY A 92 12.88 -1.10 -18.22
C GLY A 92 13.02 0.41 -18.41
N THR A 93 13.37 0.83 -19.63
CA THR A 93 13.52 2.25 -19.98
C THR A 93 12.18 2.97 -19.82
N ALA A 94 12.15 4.03 -19.01
CA ALA A 94 10.96 4.83 -18.78
C ALA A 94 10.60 5.65 -20.03
N PRO A 95 9.35 5.64 -20.50
CA PRO A 95 8.90 6.52 -21.56
C PRO A 95 8.83 7.98 -21.08
N ASP A 96 8.78 8.92 -22.02
CA ASP A 96 8.62 10.33 -21.71
C ASP A 96 7.35 10.59 -20.90
N GLY A 97 7.45 11.39 -19.84
CA GLY A 97 6.34 11.69 -18.93
C GLY A 97 6.04 10.59 -17.90
N ALA A 98 6.74 9.45 -17.93
CA ALA A 98 6.68 8.49 -16.84
C ALA A 98 7.30 9.06 -15.56
N ILE A 99 6.80 8.62 -14.41
CA ILE A 99 7.32 8.96 -13.10
C ILE A 99 7.90 7.72 -12.43
N PRO A 100 8.96 7.83 -11.61
CA PRO A 100 9.39 6.73 -10.75
C PRO A 100 8.26 6.31 -9.80
N ASP A 101 8.13 5.01 -9.52
CA ASP A 101 7.17 4.55 -8.49
C ASP A 101 7.65 5.03 -7.11
N PRO A 102 6.86 5.84 -6.39
CA PRO A 102 7.29 6.50 -5.16
C PRO A 102 7.44 5.54 -3.97
N ARG A 103 6.99 4.28 -4.10
CA ARG A 103 7.05 3.30 -3.02
C ARG A 103 8.42 2.65 -2.89
N HIS A 104 9.01 2.28 -4.04
CA HIS A 104 10.30 1.60 -4.09
C HIS A 104 10.90 1.63 -5.49
N PRO A 105 12.21 1.90 -5.67
CA PRO A 105 12.85 1.95 -6.99
C PRO A 105 12.73 0.66 -7.82
N ALA A 106 12.68 -0.51 -7.18
CA ALA A 106 12.52 -1.79 -7.87
C ALA A 106 11.16 -1.94 -8.59
N LEU A 107 10.17 -1.13 -8.25
CA LEU A 107 8.90 -1.07 -8.97
C LEU A 107 9.00 -0.26 -10.28
N GLY A 108 10.17 0.32 -10.56
CA GLY A 108 10.46 1.02 -11.79
C GLY A 108 9.67 2.31 -11.92
N TRP A 109 8.90 2.43 -12.99
CA TRP A 109 8.17 3.63 -13.36
C TRP A 109 6.68 3.37 -13.58
N ARG A 110 5.91 4.45 -13.55
CA ARG A 110 4.49 4.51 -13.89
C ARG A 110 4.25 5.60 -14.91
N HIS A 111 3.31 5.37 -15.81
CA HIS A 111 2.88 6.33 -16.81
C HIS A 111 1.34 6.33 -16.90
N TYR A 112 0.79 7.53 -17.03
CA TYR A 112 -0.66 7.78 -17.02
C TYR A 112 -1.07 8.31 -18.40
N GLY A 113 -1.74 7.47 -19.18
CA GLY A 113 -2.04 7.79 -20.58
C GLY A 113 -3.20 6.98 -21.14
N ALA A 114 -3.33 6.95 -22.47
CA ALA A 114 -4.42 6.27 -23.16
C ALA A 114 -4.13 4.79 -23.49
N THR A 115 -2.90 4.34 -23.30
CA THR A 115 -2.45 3.01 -23.70
C THR A 115 -2.24 2.10 -22.50
N GLU A 116 -2.66 0.86 -22.66
CA GLU A 116 -2.34 -0.25 -21.78
C GLU A 116 -1.01 -0.87 -22.23
N GLY A 117 -0.35 -1.56 -21.31
CA GLY A 117 0.94 -2.16 -21.59
C GLY A 117 1.36 -3.09 -20.47
N ASP A 118 1.96 -4.20 -20.87
CA ASP A 118 2.61 -5.16 -20.02
C ASP A 118 4.02 -5.36 -20.56
N ASP A 119 5.04 -5.10 -19.74
CA ASP A 119 6.44 -5.30 -20.10
C ASP A 119 6.92 -6.72 -19.73
N GLY A 120 6.01 -7.59 -19.26
CA GLY A 120 6.31 -8.96 -18.85
C GLY A 120 6.94 -9.05 -17.47
N THR A 121 6.99 -7.94 -16.71
CA THR A 121 7.53 -7.93 -15.35
C THR A 121 6.73 -8.83 -14.43
N ASP A 122 7.41 -9.74 -13.72
CA ASP A 122 6.84 -10.44 -12.57
C ASP A 122 6.76 -9.47 -11.37
N TRP A 123 5.63 -8.79 -11.28
CA TRP A 123 5.36 -7.84 -10.22
C TRP A 123 5.30 -8.50 -8.85
N ASP A 124 4.86 -9.75 -8.77
CA ASP A 124 4.74 -10.48 -7.52
C ASP A 124 6.13 -10.86 -6.99
N ALA A 125 7.06 -11.25 -7.86
CA ALA A 125 8.45 -11.45 -7.48
C ALA A 125 9.07 -10.18 -6.86
N ILE A 126 8.84 -9.00 -7.47
CA ILE A 126 9.34 -7.73 -6.93
C ILE A 126 8.67 -7.40 -5.59
N ARG A 127 7.35 -7.54 -5.50
CA ARG A 127 6.60 -7.29 -4.27
C ARG A 127 7.05 -8.20 -3.13
N VAL A 128 7.19 -9.50 -3.40
CA VAL A 128 7.66 -10.49 -2.43
C VAL A 128 9.09 -10.20 -1.99
N ALA A 129 9.99 -9.91 -2.93
CA ALA A 129 11.39 -9.60 -2.62
C ALA A 129 11.55 -8.39 -1.69
N HIS A 130 10.67 -7.40 -1.81
CA HIS A 130 10.74 -6.13 -1.07
C HIS A 130 9.61 -5.94 -0.04
N ALA A 131 8.84 -6.99 0.26
CA ALA A 131 7.66 -6.96 1.12
C ALA A 131 6.75 -5.74 0.84
N ILE A 132 6.39 -5.54 -0.44
CA ILE A 132 5.53 -4.44 -0.89
C ILE A 132 4.09 -4.95 -0.96
N PRO A 133 3.19 -4.44 -0.10
CA PRO A 133 1.83 -4.97 -0.02
C PRO A 133 0.97 -4.53 -1.21
N GLU A 134 -0.07 -5.32 -1.47
CA GLU A 134 -1.11 -5.03 -2.44
C GLU A 134 -2.48 -4.83 -1.76
N SER A 135 -3.26 -3.88 -2.30
CA SER A 135 -4.62 -3.60 -1.88
C SER A 135 -5.48 -4.87 -1.94
N LEU A 136 -6.22 -5.15 -0.87
CA LEU A 136 -7.13 -6.31 -0.76
C LEU A 136 -6.46 -7.69 -0.72
N VAL A 137 -5.12 -7.74 -0.67
CA VAL A 137 -4.34 -8.97 -0.42
C VAL A 137 -3.71 -8.87 0.96
N GLU A 138 -2.69 -8.02 1.12
CA GLU A 138 -2.08 -7.72 2.42
C GLU A 138 -2.73 -6.51 3.12
N LEU A 139 -3.33 -5.59 2.34
CA LEU A 139 -4.00 -4.40 2.86
C LEU A 139 -5.51 -4.62 2.93
N ILE A 140 -6.00 -5.00 4.11
CA ILE A 140 -7.41 -5.30 4.35
C ILE A 140 -8.10 -4.09 5.01
N PRO A 141 -9.11 -3.48 4.35
CA PRO A 141 -9.84 -2.34 4.90
C PRO A 141 -10.43 -2.64 6.28
N ASN A 142 -10.35 -1.66 7.18
CA ASN A 142 -10.78 -1.73 8.59
C ASN A 142 -9.97 -2.68 9.49
N GLU A 143 -9.03 -3.45 8.94
CA GLU A 143 -8.25 -4.43 9.70
C GLU A 143 -6.77 -4.04 9.81
N THR A 144 -6.14 -3.69 8.68
CA THR A 144 -4.70 -3.43 8.62
C THR A 144 -4.30 -2.13 9.30
N PHE A 145 -3.21 -2.15 10.05
CA PHE A 145 -2.50 -0.96 10.51
C PHE A 145 -1.32 -0.65 9.57
N ILE A 146 -1.22 0.59 9.11
CA ILE A 146 -0.28 0.95 8.04
C ILE A 146 1.20 0.75 8.42
N LEU A 147 1.56 0.90 9.70
CA LEU A 147 2.94 0.68 10.14
C LEU A 147 3.33 -0.80 10.16
N GLU A 148 2.38 -1.68 10.47
CA GLU A 148 2.57 -3.13 10.32
C GLU A 148 2.66 -3.53 8.84
N ALA A 149 2.07 -2.74 7.94
CA ALA A 149 2.11 -2.95 6.50
C ALA A 149 3.30 -2.27 5.79
N GLY A 150 4.27 -1.74 6.53
CA GLY A 150 5.50 -1.18 5.96
C GLY A 150 5.35 0.20 5.32
N PHE A 151 4.28 0.95 5.60
CA PHE A 151 4.10 2.29 5.03
C PHE A 151 5.25 3.24 5.35
N GLU A 152 5.86 3.16 6.53
CA GLU A 152 7.03 3.99 6.82
C GLU A 152 8.22 3.64 5.91
N ARG A 153 8.53 2.34 5.78
CA ARG A 153 9.62 1.84 4.94
C ARG A 153 9.42 2.16 3.46
N LEU A 154 8.17 2.17 3.00
CA LEU A 154 7.77 2.40 1.61
C LEU A 154 7.31 3.84 1.35
N HIS A 155 7.70 4.78 2.22
CA HIS A 155 7.44 6.21 2.04
C HIS A 155 5.95 6.57 1.90
N GLY A 156 5.05 5.79 2.51
CA GLY A 156 3.59 5.92 2.47
C GLY A 156 2.98 6.79 3.58
N VAL A 157 3.79 7.24 4.54
CA VAL A 157 3.37 8.08 5.67
C VAL A 157 4.43 9.11 6.00
N ASP A 158 4.02 10.35 6.26
CA ASP A 158 4.89 11.41 6.75
C ASP A 158 4.53 11.72 8.22
N PHE A 159 5.50 11.61 9.13
CA PHE A 159 5.29 11.92 10.55
C PHE A 159 5.56 13.39 10.88
N ARG A 160 6.04 14.19 9.92
CA ARG A 160 6.35 15.61 10.08
C ARG A 160 5.28 16.52 9.49
N LYS A 161 4.30 15.98 8.76
CA LYS A 161 3.18 16.76 8.23
C LYS A 161 2.16 17.13 9.30
N GLY A 162 1.27 18.05 8.95
CA GLY A 162 0.12 18.44 9.77
C GLY A 162 -0.91 17.32 9.99
N CYS A 163 -2.00 17.67 10.68
CA CYS A 163 -3.02 16.70 11.07
C CYS A 163 -3.70 16.02 9.88
N TYR A 164 -3.95 14.71 10.02
CA TYR A 164 -4.79 13.95 9.10
C TYR A 164 -5.65 12.92 9.84
N VAL A 165 -6.68 12.39 9.16
CA VAL A 165 -7.61 11.42 9.77
C VAL A 165 -6.88 10.15 10.21
N GLY A 166 -7.07 9.75 11.48
CA GLY A 166 -6.44 8.53 12.04
C GLY A 166 -4.97 8.69 12.44
N GLN A 167 -4.42 9.90 12.40
CA GLN A 167 -3.03 10.17 12.77
C GLN A 167 -2.70 9.79 14.22
N GLU A 168 -3.60 10.01 15.19
CA GLU A 168 -3.32 9.80 16.61
C GLU A 168 -2.84 8.37 16.91
N VAL A 169 -3.55 7.38 16.35
CA VAL A 169 -3.18 5.96 16.52
C VAL A 169 -1.86 5.65 15.82
N THR A 170 -1.67 6.18 14.61
CA THR A 170 -0.43 5.99 13.83
C THR A 170 0.78 6.57 14.56
N ALA A 171 0.69 7.81 15.04
CA ALA A 171 1.74 8.49 15.78
C ALA A 171 2.04 7.80 17.11
N ARG A 172 1.01 7.31 17.82
CA ARG A 172 1.19 6.52 19.05
C ARG A 172 1.97 5.24 18.78
N MET A 173 1.62 4.50 17.71
CA MET A 173 2.35 3.29 17.33
C MET A 173 3.81 3.60 17.00
N LYS A 174 4.11 4.71 16.32
CA LYS A 174 5.48 5.11 15.98
C LYS A 174 6.34 5.48 17.20
N HIS A 175 5.79 6.25 18.13
CA HIS A 175 6.59 6.89 19.18
C HIS A 175 6.50 6.24 20.55
N LYS A 176 5.44 5.46 20.82
CA LYS A 176 5.18 4.90 22.15
C LYS A 176 5.15 3.39 22.17
N THR A 177 5.42 2.73 21.04
CA THR A 177 5.30 1.28 20.94
C THR A 177 6.40 0.72 20.07
N GLU A 178 7.05 -0.33 20.54
CA GLU A 178 7.88 -1.17 19.69
C GLU A 178 6.97 -2.01 18.80
N LEU A 179 7.18 -1.96 17.48
CA LEU A 179 6.38 -2.74 16.54
C LEU A 179 6.69 -4.23 16.73
N ARG A 180 5.72 -5.02 17.20
CA ARG A 180 5.91 -6.44 17.53
C ARG A 180 5.49 -7.41 16.43
N LYS A 181 4.90 -6.88 15.36
CA LYS A 181 4.39 -7.67 14.23
C LYS A 181 4.31 -6.82 12.98
N GLY A 182 4.36 -7.44 11.82
CA GLY A 182 4.26 -6.74 10.55
C GLY A 182 4.59 -7.62 9.36
N LEU A 183 4.56 -7.01 8.18
CA LEU A 183 4.90 -7.67 6.92
C LEU A 183 6.41 -7.88 6.80
N VAL A 184 6.77 -9.11 6.51
CA VAL A 184 8.13 -9.57 6.25
C VAL A 184 8.15 -10.50 5.05
N THR A 185 9.33 -10.66 4.44
CA THR A 185 9.54 -11.71 3.44
C THR A 185 10.03 -12.98 4.13
N VAL A 186 9.44 -14.11 3.77
CA VAL A 186 9.81 -15.45 4.26
C VAL A 186 10.22 -16.33 3.09
N ALA A 187 11.04 -17.35 3.35
CA ALA A 187 11.17 -18.48 2.44
C ALA A 187 9.98 -19.41 2.63
N ILE A 188 9.52 -20.01 1.54
CA ILE A 188 8.44 -21.01 1.54
C ILE A 188 8.83 -22.18 0.63
N ASP A 189 8.65 -23.39 1.16
CA ASP A 189 8.73 -24.64 0.40
C ASP A 189 7.32 -25.24 0.32
N GLY A 190 6.83 -25.40 -0.92
CA GLY A 190 5.41 -25.61 -1.22
C GLY A 190 4.63 -24.31 -1.45
N GLU A 191 3.31 -24.43 -1.45
CA GLU A 191 2.39 -23.31 -1.63
C GLU A 191 1.17 -23.46 -0.71
N ALA A 192 0.58 -22.35 -0.31
CA ALA A 192 -0.71 -22.36 0.40
C ALA A 192 -1.57 -21.16 -0.02
N PRO A 193 -2.91 -21.23 0.08
CA PRO A 193 -3.77 -20.11 -0.27
C PRO A 193 -3.42 -18.82 0.49
N VAL A 194 -3.58 -17.67 -0.16
CA VAL A 194 -3.50 -16.35 0.51
C VAL A 194 -4.48 -16.31 1.68
N GLY A 195 -4.03 -15.79 2.83
CA GLY A 195 -4.81 -15.75 4.06
C GLY A 195 -4.64 -17.00 4.94
N THR A 196 -3.84 -17.99 4.52
CA THR A 196 -3.57 -19.18 5.35
C THR A 196 -2.85 -18.79 6.64
N PRO A 197 -3.33 -19.24 7.82
CA PRO A 197 -2.60 -19.06 9.07
C PRO A 197 -1.24 -19.76 9.04
N ILE A 198 -0.22 -19.06 9.51
CA ILE A 198 1.12 -19.60 9.74
C ILE A 198 1.16 -20.07 11.19
N LEU A 199 1.48 -21.34 11.41
CA LEU A 199 1.50 -21.98 12.71
C LEU A 199 2.92 -22.32 13.13
N MET A 200 3.18 -22.19 14.43
CA MET A 200 4.37 -22.75 15.10
C MET A 200 4.19 -24.26 15.30
N ALA A 201 5.28 -24.98 15.57
CA ALA A 201 5.25 -26.42 15.86
C ALA A 201 4.29 -26.83 17.01
N ASP A 202 4.06 -25.94 17.98
CA ASP A 202 3.14 -26.17 19.09
C ASP A 202 1.66 -25.83 18.77
N GLY A 203 1.37 -25.50 17.50
CA GLY A 203 0.04 -25.17 16.99
C GLY A 203 -0.41 -23.72 17.23
N ARG A 204 0.40 -22.88 17.89
CA ARG A 204 0.07 -21.45 18.04
C ARG A 204 0.25 -20.71 16.72
N GLU A 205 -0.65 -19.76 16.46
CA GLU A 205 -0.54 -18.91 15.27
C GLU A 205 0.61 -17.89 15.41
N ALA A 206 1.52 -17.90 14.45
CA ALA A 206 2.59 -16.93 14.29
C ALA A 206 2.15 -15.74 13.42
N GLY A 207 1.21 -15.95 12.50
CA GLY A 207 0.63 -14.90 11.66
C GLY A 207 -0.06 -15.46 10.42
N THR A 208 0.07 -14.79 9.28
CA THR A 208 -0.70 -15.11 8.05
C THR A 208 0.18 -15.01 6.80
N LEU A 209 0.02 -15.98 5.90
CA LEU A 209 0.70 -16.06 4.60
C LEU A 209 -0.09 -15.29 3.52
N PHE A 210 0.60 -14.55 2.65
CA PHE A 210 -0.02 -13.81 1.54
C PHE A 210 0.63 -14.14 0.19
N THR A 211 0.99 -13.12 -0.60
CA THR A 211 1.56 -13.26 -1.95
C THR A 211 2.81 -14.14 -1.90
N GLN A 212 2.91 -15.09 -2.85
CA GLN A 212 4.03 -16.00 -3.02
C GLN A 212 4.63 -15.86 -4.42
N SER A 213 5.96 -15.90 -4.53
CA SER A 213 6.67 -15.97 -5.80
C SER A 213 8.10 -16.47 -5.58
N GLY A 214 8.57 -17.36 -6.46
CA GLY A 214 9.97 -17.82 -6.48
C GLY A 214 10.47 -18.46 -5.18
N GLY A 215 9.64 -19.28 -4.51
CA GLY A 215 10.00 -19.92 -3.23
C GLY A 215 10.08 -18.93 -2.04
N ARG A 216 9.48 -17.75 -2.19
CA ARG A 216 9.39 -16.72 -1.15
C ARG A 216 7.94 -16.26 -1.02
N ALA A 217 7.61 -15.65 0.11
CA ALA A 217 6.30 -15.08 0.35
C ALA A 217 6.34 -13.78 1.16
N ILE A 218 5.32 -12.96 1.01
CA ILE A 218 4.99 -11.93 2.01
C ILE A 218 4.16 -12.61 3.11
N ALA A 219 4.55 -12.40 4.36
CA ALA A 219 3.80 -12.86 5.52
C ALA A 219 3.64 -11.72 6.53
N HIS A 220 2.47 -11.62 7.17
CA HIS A 220 2.33 -10.83 8.39
C HIS A 220 2.66 -11.74 9.56
N LEU A 221 3.73 -11.45 10.29
CA LEU A 221 4.18 -12.29 11.39
C LEU A 221 4.33 -11.49 12.68
N ARG A 222 4.10 -12.16 13.80
CA ARG A 222 4.59 -11.71 15.09
C ARG A 222 6.09 -11.97 15.19
N PHE A 223 6.87 -10.93 15.45
CA PHE A 223 8.33 -11.01 15.46
C PHE A 223 8.85 -11.90 16.59
N ASP A 224 8.11 -12.01 17.70
CA ASP A 224 8.40 -12.93 18.81
C ASP A 224 8.04 -14.39 18.53
N ARG A 225 7.58 -14.72 17.31
CA ARG A 225 7.17 -16.07 16.87
C ARG A 225 7.74 -16.45 15.50
N MET A 226 8.83 -15.80 15.10
CA MET A 226 9.50 -16.08 13.82
C MET A 226 10.55 -17.21 13.93
N ASP A 227 10.92 -17.58 15.16
CA ASP A 227 11.91 -18.62 15.41
C ASP A 227 11.32 -20.02 15.31
N GLY A 228 12.09 -20.93 14.70
CA GLY A 228 11.74 -22.33 14.60
C GLY A 228 10.91 -22.68 13.35
N PRO A 229 10.50 -23.96 13.21
CA PRO A 229 9.75 -24.41 12.06
C PRO A 229 8.35 -23.80 12.07
N LEU A 230 7.98 -23.16 10.97
CA LEU A 230 6.66 -22.62 10.73
C LEU A 230 6.00 -23.37 9.56
N THR A 231 4.68 -23.51 9.61
CA THR A 231 3.92 -24.18 8.54
C THR A 231 2.68 -23.36 8.16
N ALA A 232 2.36 -23.33 6.88
CA ALA A 232 1.10 -22.80 6.36
C ALA A 232 0.43 -23.91 5.54
N ALA A 233 -0.64 -24.50 6.08
CA ALA A 233 -1.16 -25.78 5.58
C ALA A 233 -0.04 -26.83 5.47
N GLU A 234 0.22 -27.37 4.28
CA GLU A 234 1.30 -28.35 4.03
C GLU A 234 2.65 -27.70 3.71
N ALA A 235 2.69 -26.39 3.46
CA ALA A 235 3.91 -25.66 3.10
C ALA A 235 4.76 -25.37 4.34
N THR A 236 6.08 -25.49 4.18
CA THR A 236 7.04 -25.10 5.21
C THR A 236 7.45 -23.65 5.02
N VAL A 237 7.42 -22.87 6.09
CA VAL A 237 7.75 -21.44 6.09
C VAL A 237 8.98 -21.23 6.97
N THR A 238 9.93 -20.43 6.48
CA THR A 238 11.14 -20.06 7.23
C THR A 238 11.32 -18.55 7.21
N ALA A 239 11.41 -17.95 8.41
CA ALA A 239 11.74 -16.53 8.53
C ALA A 239 13.12 -16.24 7.93
N LEU A 240 13.22 -15.19 7.13
CA LEU A 240 14.49 -14.72 6.62
C LEU A 240 15.10 -13.71 7.59
N PRO A 241 16.44 -13.64 7.69
CA PRO A 241 17.10 -12.58 8.44
C PRO A 241 16.67 -11.21 7.93
N ALA A 242 16.43 -10.28 8.86
CA ALA A 242 16.11 -8.88 8.57
C ALA A 242 17.31 -8.11 8.03
#